data_AF-A0A3P1Y4A2-F1
#
_entry.id   AF-A0A3P1Y4A2-F1
#
_cell.length_a   1.000
_cell.length_b   1.000
_cell.length_c   1.000
_cell.angle_alpha   90.00
_cell.angle_beta   90.00
_cell.angle_gamma   90.00
#
_symmetry.space_group_name_H-M   'P 1'
#
loop_
_entity.id
_entity.type
_entity.pdbx_description
1 polymer ?
#
loop_
_entity_poly.entity_id
_entity_poly.type
_entity_poly.pdbx_seq_one_letter_code
_entity_poly.pdbx_strand_id
1 'polypeptide(L)'
;MPNCQKCGASLPAGATVCEYCDSVLEVPRASVGGPAGSVGVPADSLAEGAPQFKRGSIAVMLLCTVLSLGFYISLWYFLRRESLKALNPEQSKRTNTLINSFIGVHGAYLALLFTPDAAEVAFLMWLVVAGMNFYMSFFVRGLLRAHAERTSPGNAVNASIAASLLWTFLFSIFYLQTQIDRMIDLGLLKAQV
;
A
#
# COMPACT_ATOMS: atom_id res chain seq x y z
N MET A 1 12.31 -25.73 -17.91
CA MET A 1 12.30 -24.63 -16.92
C MET A 1 11.09 -23.76 -17.22
N PRO A 2 10.22 -23.47 -16.25
CA PRO A 2 9.11 -22.55 -16.48
C PRO A 2 9.65 -21.13 -16.68
N ASN A 3 9.04 -20.37 -17.60
CA ASN A 3 9.33 -18.96 -17.81
C ASN A 3 8.19 -18.11 -17.25
N CYS A 4 8.52 -16.92 -16.76
CA CYS A 4 7.54 -15.99 -16.24
C CYS A 4 6.63 -15.49 -17.38
N GLN A 5 5.31 -15.65 -17.25
CA GLN A 5 4.37 -15.17 -18.27
C GLN A 5 4.30 -13.64 -18.39
N LYS A 6 4.71 -12.89 -17.35
CA LYS A 6 4.74 -11.42 -17.37
C LYS A 6 6.04 -10.83 -17.93
N CYS A 7 7.19 -11.40 -17.57
CA CYS A 7 8.49 -10.82 -17.91
C CYS A 7 9.44 -11.75 -18.68
N GLY A 8 9.03 -12.99 -18.97
CA GLY A 8 9.81 -13.93 -19.79
C GLY A 8 11.03 -14.55 -19.09
N ALA A 9 11.35 -14.15 -17.87
CA ALA A 9 12.52 -14.64 -17.14
C ALA A 9 12.42 -16.14 -16.82
N SER A 10 13.55 -16.86 -16.92
CA SER A 10 13.67 -18.28 -16.58
C SER A 10 13.63 -18.46 -15.07
N LEU A 11 12.79 -19.38 -14.59
CA LEU A 11 12.55 -19.56 -13.16
C LEU A 11 13.02 -20.93 -12.66
N PRO A 12 13.49 -21.01 -11.39
CA PRO A 12 13.75 -22.28 -10.75
C PRO A 12 12.46 -23.10 -10.60
N ALA A 13 12.58 -24.42 -10.68
CA ALA A 13 11.44 -25.32 -10.56
C ALA A 13 10.79 -25.18 -9.17
N GLY A 14 9.48 -24.86 -9.14
CA GLY A 14 8.74 -24.65 -7.89
C GLY A 14 8.65 -23.19 -7.42
N ALA A 15 9.18 -22.23 -8.18
CA ALA A 15 9.02 -20.80 -7.86
C ALA A 15 7.54 -20.39 -7.89
N THR A 16 7.05 -19.81 -6.79
CA THR A 16 5.68 -19.25 -6.66
C THR A 16 5.62 -17.76 -7.03
N VAL A 17 6.77 -17.09 -7.02
CA VAL A 17 6.93 -15.68 -7.37
C VAL A 17 8.14 -15.53 -8.28
N CYS A 18 8.03 -14.68 -9.29
CA CYS A 18 9.16 -14.36 -10.15
C CYS A 18 10.13 -13.41 -9.46
N GLU A 19 11.38 -13.81 -9.22
CA GLU A 19 12.40 -12.96 -8.58
C GLU A 19 12.77 -11.70 -9.40
N TYR A 20 12.46 -11.68 -10.69
CA TYR A 20 12.84 -10.59 -11.60
C TYR A 20 11.78 -9.51 -11.76
N CYS A 21 10.50 -9.89 -11.70
CA CYS A 21 9.38 -8.96 -11.88
C CYS A 21 8.29 -9.07 -10.82
N ASP A 22 8.55 -9.84 -9.75
CA ASP A 22 7.70 -10.07 -8.58
C ASP A 22 6.27 -10.55 -8.91
N SER A 23 6.04 -11.03 -10.13
CA SER A 23 4.75 -11.58 -10.53
C SER A 23 4.54 -12.94 -9.88
N VAL A 24 3.38 -13.14 -9.26
CA VAL A 24 2.94 -14.46 -8.81
C VAL A 24 2.76 -15.36 -10.02
N LEU A 25 3.37 -16.54 -9.98
CA LEU A 25 3.29 -17.53 -11.04
C LEU A 25 2.11 -18.45 -10.72
N GLU A 26 1.17 -18.58 -11.66
CA GLU A 26 0.11 -19.56 -11.56
C GLU A 26 0.73 -20.95 -11.63
N VAL A 27 0.91 -21.60 -10.48
CA VAL A 27 1.34 -22.99 -10.43
C VAL A 27 0.19 -23.83 -11.03
N PRO A 28 0.43 -24.63 -12.08
CA PRO A 28 -0.59 -25.54 -12.59
C PRO A 28 -1.04 -26.44 -11.44
N ARG A 29 -2.37 -26.53 -11.23
CA ARG A 29 -3.03 -27.47 -10.31
C ARG A 29 -2.62 -28.90 -10.68
N ALA A 30 -1.45 -29.35 -10.26
CA ALA A 30 -1.12 -30.76 -10.20
C ALA A 30 -1.75 -31.27 -8.90
N SER A 31 -2.81 -32.05 -9.04
CA SER A 31 -3.39 -32.87 -7.99
C SER A 31 -2.33 -33.82 -7.45
N VAL A 32 -1.59 -33.39 -6.43
CA VAL A 32 -0.68 -34.26 -5.70
C VAL A 32 -1.38 -34.67 -4.40
N GLY A 33 -1.92 -35.87 -4.40
CA GLY A 33 -2.30 -36.57 -3.18
C GLY A 33 -1.04 -36.80 -2.34
N GLY A 34 -1.01 -36.21 -1.15
CA GLY A 34 0.05 -36.33 -0.14
C GLY A 34 -0.44 -35.74 1.19
N PRO A 35 0.00 -36.28 2.34
CA PRO A 35 -0.83 -36.40 3.54
C PRO A 35 -0.99 -35.11 4.34
N ALA A 36 -2.15 -35.02 4.99
CA ALA A 36 -2.56 -34.16 6.09
C ALA A 36 -1.49 -33.19 6.65
N GLY A 37 -1.67 -31.88 6.43
CA GLY A 37 -0.96 -30.88 7.25
C GLY A 37 -1.03 -29.43 6.81
N SER A 38 -1.07 -29.12 5.51
CA SER A 38 -1.16 -27.73 5.05
C SER A 38 -2.56 -27.43 4.54
N VAL A 39 -3.37 -26.85 5.42
CA VAL A 39 -4.60 -26.16 5.03
C VAL A 39 -4.17 -24.98 4.15
N GLY A 40 -4.12 -25.20 2.84
CA GLY A 40 -4.12 -24.13 1.86
C GLY A 40 -5.45 -23.41 2.01
N VAL A 41 -5.47 -22.38 2.85
CA VAL A 41 -6.65 -21.54 3.04
C VAL A 41 -6.96 -20.92 1.68
N PRO A 42 -8.10 -21.24 1.05
CA PRO A 42 -8.47 -20.62 -0.22
C PRO A 42 -8.54 -19.11 -0.01
N ALA A 43 -8.01 -18.33 -0.96
CA ALA A 43 -8.00 -16.86 -0.89
C ALA A 43 -9.40 -16.27 -0.59
N ASP A 44 -10.46 -16.98 -0.99
CA ASP A 44 -11.85 -16.62 -0.72
C ASP A 44 -12.24 -16.68 0.77
N SER A 45 -11.64 -17.55 1.58
CA SER A 45 -12.00 -17.68 3.01
C SER A 45 -11.25 -16.71 3.94
N LEU A 46 -10.20 -16.04 3.45
CA LEU A 46 -9.54 -14.93 4.18
C LEU A 46 -10.24 -13.58 3.92
N ALA A 47 -11.09 -13.50 2.91
CA ALA A 47 -11.70 -12.26 2.43
C ALA A 47 -13.05 -11.91 3.11
N GLU A 48 -13.68 -12.85 3.81
CA GLU A 48 -14.93 -12.62 4.56
C GLU A 48 -14.65 -11.78 5.82
N GLY A 49 -14.63 -10.46 5.65
CA GLY A 49 -14.37 -9.47 6.71
C GLY A 49 -13.08 -8.66 6.52
N ALA A 50 -12.30 -8.93 5.46
CA ALA A 50 -11.10 -8.18 5.17
C ALA A 50 -11.40 -6.70 4.81
N PRO A 51 -10.55 -5.74 5.22
CA PRO A 51 -10.68 -4.34 4.84
C PRO A 51 -10.77 -4.18 3.31
N GLN A 52 -11.72 -3.35 2.87
CA GLN A 52 -11.92 -3.08 1.45
C GLN A 52 -11.02 -1.94 0.98
N PHE A 53 -10.28 -2.14 -0.10
CA PHE A 53 -9.43 -1.14 -0.71
C PHE A 53 -9.73 -0.99 -2.21
N LYS A 54 -9.74 0.27 -2.67
CA LYS A 54 -9.83 0.58 -4.09
C LYS A 54 -8.47 0.45 -4.77
N ARG A 55 -8.45 -0.30 -5.89
CA ARG A 55 -7.30 -0.37 -6.78
C ARG A 55 -7.00 0.99 -7.40
N GLY A 56 -5.73 1.27 -7.68
CA GLY A 56 -5.30 2.58 -8.15
C GLY A 56 -4.25 2.47 -9.25
N SER A 57 -4.50 3.11 -10.39
CA SER A 57 -3.46 3.27 -11.41
C SER A 57 -2.42 4.29 -10.94
N ILE A 58 -1.16 3.86 -10.86
CA ILE A 58 -0.04 4.73 -10.46
C ILE A 58 0.12 5.92 -11.42
N ALA A 59 -0.09 5.71 -12.72
CA ALA A 59 -0.02 6.78 -13.71
C ALA A 59 -1.08 7.86 -13.47
N VAL A 60 -2.32 7.46 -13.16
CA VAL A 60 -3.40 8.40 -12.83
C VAL A 60 -3.10 9.13 -11.53
N MET A 61 -2.61 8.42 -10.52
CA MET A 61 -2.22 9.04 -9.26
C MET A 61 -1.11 10.08 -9.44
N LEU A 62 -0.11 9.78 -10.27
CA LEU A 62 1.00 10.70 -10.55
C LEU A 62 0.48 11.94 -11.26
N LEU A 63 -0.36 11.76 -12.29
CA LEU A 63 -1.02 12.88 -12.97
C LEU A 63 -1.83 13.74 -12.00
N CYS A 64 -2.67 13.13 -11.15
CA CYS A 64 -3.43 13.87 -10.13
C CYS A 64 -2.53 14.60 -9.13
N THR A 65 -1.40 14.01 -8.75
CA THR A 65 -0.42 14.62 -7.83
C THR A 65 0.20 15.87 -8.46
N VAL A 66 0.62 15.79 -9.71
CA VAL A 66 1.19 16.93 -10.43
C VAL A 66 0.13 18.03 -10.64
N LEU A 67 -1.06 17.68 -11.12
CA LEU A 67 -2.14 18.65 -11.39
C LEU A 67 -2.67 19.34 -10.12
N SER A 68 -2.56 18.69 -8.96
CA SER A 68 -3.00 19.25 -7.67
C SER A 68 -1.88 19.87 -6.85
N LEU A 69 -0.69 20.08 -7.44
CA LEU A 69 0.49 20.61 -6.74
C LEU A 69 0.85 19.80 -5.48
N GLY A 70 0.65 18.48 -5.51
CA GLY A 70 0.93 17.57 -4.41
C GLY A 70 -0.24 17.33 -3.44
N PHE A 71 -1.31 18.13 -3.48
CA PHE A 71 -2.43 17.99 -2.55
C PHE A 71 -3.17 16.65 -2.66
N TYR A 72 -3.15 16.04 -3.85
CA TYR A 72 -3.70 14.70 -4.06
C TYR A 72 -3.17 13.67 -3.07
N ILE A 73 -1.94 13.84 -2.57
CA ILE A 73 -1.34 12.93 -1.59
C ILE A 73 -2.19 12.88 -0.31
N SER A 74 -2.55 14.04 0.25
CA SER A 74 -3.42 14.11 1.43
C SER A 74 -4.83 13.61 1.13
N LEU A 75 -5.35 13.93 -0.07
CA LEU A 75 -6.65 13.43 -0.51
C LEU A 75 -6.65 11.90 -0.63
N TRP A 76 -5.56 11.29 -1.09
CA TRP A 76 -5.42 9.83 -1.20
C TRP A 76 -5.58 9.15 0.17
N TYR A 77 -4.96 9.71 1.22
CA TYR A 77 -5.14 9.22 2.59
C TYR A 77 -6.57 9.43 3.09
N PHE A 78 -7.17 10.59 2.81
CA PHE A 78 -8.55 10.88 3.18
C PHE A 78 -9.55 9.88 2.57
N LEU A 79 -9.44 9.64 1.27
CA LEU A 79 -10.33 8.74 0.52
C LEU A 79 -10.21 7.29 1.01
N ARG A 80 -9.07 6.91 1.59
CA ARG A 80 -8.81 5.57 2.13
C ARG A 80 -8.91 5.50 3.65
N ARG A 81 -9.38 6.55 4.32
CA ARG A 81 -9.36 6.63 5.80
C ARG A 81 -10.09 5.47 6.46
N GLU A 82 -11.26 5.07 5.94
CA GLU A 82 -12.05 4.00 6.54
C GLU A 82 -11.37 2.65 6.37
N SER A 83 -10.83 2.38 5.18
CA SER A 83 -10.02 1.20 4.89
C SER A 83 -8.77 1.12 5.78
N LEU A 84 -8.07 2.25 5.97
CA LEU A 84 -6.89 2.33 6.83
C LEU A 84 -7.22 2.14 8.31
N LYS A 85 -8.36 2.64 8.78
CA LYS A 85 -8.85 2.40 10.15
C LYS A 85 -9.21 0.93 10.36
N ALA A 86 -9.79 0.29 9.34
CA ALA A 86 -10.15 -1.13 9.38
C ALA A 86 -8.92 -2.06 9.43
N LEU A 87 -7.76 -1.65 8.91
CA LEU A 87 -6.52 -2.43 9.03
C LEU A 87 -6.10 -2.64 10.49
N ASN A 88 -6.35 -1.67 11.37
CA ASN A 88 -6.06 -1.79 12.79
C ASN A 88 -7.06 -0.99 13.64
N PRO A 89 -8.16 -1.62 14.09
CA PRO A 89 -9.23 -0.95 14.85
C PRO A 89 -8.73 -0.25 16.13
N GLU A 90 -7.74 -0.82 16.82
CA GLU A 90 -7.15 -0.23 18.04
C GLU A 90 -6.48 1.13 17.77
N GLN A 91 -5.95 1.33 16.56
CA GLN A 91 -5.31 2.58 16.15
C GLN A 91 -6.25 3.51 15.38
N SER A 92 -7.53 3.16 15.23
CA SER A 92 -8.51 3.90 14.42
C SER A 92 -8.58 5.39 14.75
N LYS A 93 -8.60 5.74 16.05
CA LYS A 93 -8.58 7.15 16.51
C LYS A 93 -7.30 7.86 16.07
N ARG A 94 -6.14 7.23 16.26
CA ARG A 94 -4.84 7.78 15.87
C ARG A 94 -4.76 7.95 14.35
N THR A 95 -5.17 6.95 13.57
CA THR A 95 -5.23 7.00 12.11
C THR A 95 -6.07 8.19 11.65
N ASN A 96 -7.27 8.37 12.21
CA ASN A 96 -8.14 9.49 11.86
C ASN A 96 -7.53 10.86 12.23
N THR A 97 -6.95 10.99 13.43
CA THR A 97 -6.27 12.22 13.85
C THR A 97 -5.13 12.56 12.91
N LEU A 98 -4.25 11.60 12.59
CA LEU A 98 -3.10 11.82 11.71
C LEU A 98 -3.52 12.25 10.30
N ILE A 99 -4.55 11.61 9.73
CA ILE A 99 -5.08 11.96 8.41
C ILE A 99 -5.65 13.38 8.42
N ASN A 100 -6.47 13.73 9.41
CA ASN A 100 -7.06 15.07 9.52
C ASN A 100 -6.00 16.15 9.75
N SER A 101 -5.02 15.88 10.62
CA SER A 101 -3.87 16.78 10.81
C SER A 101 -3.11 16.99 9.52
N PHE A 102 -2.85 15.93 8.76
CA PHE A 102 -2.11 16.05 7.50
C PHE A 102 -2.88 16.88 6.47
N ILE A 103 -4.19 16.68 6.33
CA ILE A 103 -5.04 17.50 5.45
C ILE A 103 -5.05 18.96 5.90
N GLY A 104 -5.17 19.22 7.21
CA GLY A 104 -5.16 20.58 7.76
C GLY A 104 -3.84 21.31 7.48
N VAL A 105 -2.70 20.64 7.71
CA VAL A 105 -1.38 21.20 7.43
C VAL A 105 -1.18 21.44 5.93
N HIS A 106 -1.58 20.50 5.08
CA HIS A 106 -1.47 20.67 3.63
C HIS A 106 -2.39 21.79 3.12
N GLY A 107 -3.59 21.92 3.69
CA GLY A 107 -4.51 23.03 3.39
C GLY A 107 -3.93 24.38 3.80
N ALA A 108 -3.28 24.47 4.96
CA ALA A 108 -2.57 25.67 5.39
C ALA A 108 -1.41 26.02 4.44
N TYR A 109 -0.63 25.02 4.00
CA TYR A 109 0.39 25.21 2.98
C TYR A 109 -0.18 25.79 1.69
N LEU A 110 -1.28 25.21 1.16
CA LEU A 110 -1.92 25.73 -0.04
C LEU A 110 -2.39 27.18 0.15
N ALA A 111 -2.99 27.52 1.30
CA ALA A 111 -3.39 28.90 1.58
C ALA A 111 -2.19 29.86 1.59
N LEU A 112 -1.04 29.43 2.11
CA LEU A 112 0.19 30.22 2.11
C LEU A 112 0.76 30.44 0.70
N LEU A 113 0.61 29.48 -0.22
CA LEU A 113 1.06 29.64 -1.62
C LEU A 113 0.37 30.79 -2.36
N PHE A 114 -0.85 31.15 -1.94
CA PHE A 114 -1.63 32.24 -2.55
C PHE A 114 -1.61 33.52 -1.71
N THR A 115 -0.87 33.54 -0.59
CA THR A 115 -0.73 34.74 0.25
C THR A 115 0.47 35.58 -0.23
N PRO A 116 0.28 36.87 -0.57
CA PRO A 116 1.40 37.77 -0.89
C PRO A 116 2.42 37.83 0.25
N ASP A 117 3.70 37.94 -0.09
CA ASP A 117 4.82 38.09 0.86
C ASP A 117 5.01 36.92 1.87
N ALA A 118 4.36 35.77 1.64
CA ALA A 118 4.44 34.60 2.53
C ALA A 118 5.45 33.53 2.06
N ALA A 119 6.34 33.83 1.11
CA ALA A 119 7.18 32.83 0.45
C ALA A 119 8.06 32.01 1.41
N GLU A 120 8.70 32.67 2.38
CA GLU A 120 9.54 31.99 3.39
C GLU A 120 8.71 31.06 4.28
N VAL A 121 7.55 31.53 4.72
CA VAL A 121 6.62 30.75 5.56
C VAL A 121 6.05 29.57 4.76
N ALA A 122 5.73 29.77 3.48
CA ALA A 122 5.28 28.73 2.57
C ALA A 122 6.37 27.67 2.37
N PHE A 123 7.64 28.06 2.25
CA PHE A 123 8.77 27.12 2.14
C PHE A 123 8.93 26.28 3.42
N LEU A 124 8.90 26.92 4.60
CA LEU A 124 8.93 26.18 5.88
C LEU A 124 7.75 25.23 6.01
N MET A 125 6.54 25.67 5.63
CA MET A 125 5.36 24.83 5.66
C MET A 125 5.45 23.66 4.67
N TRP A 126 6.06 23.88 3.49
CA TRP A 126 6.32 22.80 2.53
C TRP A 126 7.22 21.71 3.14
N LEU A 127 8.27 22.09 3.89
CA LEU A 127 9.11 21.12 4.61
C LEU A 127 8.31 20.32 5.65
N VAL A 128 7.38 20.96 6.37
CA VAL A 128 6.48 20.28 7.31
C VAL A 128 5.58 19.29 6.58
N VAL A 129 4.97 19.70 5.46
CA VAL A 129 4.14 18.82 4.62
C VAL A 129 4.94 17.63 4.10
N ALA A 130 6.17 17.86 3.61
CA ALA A 130 7.05 16.80 3.14
C ALA A 130 7.41 15.82 4.26
N GLY A 131 7.79 16.33 5.44
CA GLY A 131 8.06 15.52 6.62
C GLY A 131 6.87 14.69 7.07
N MET A 132 5.67 15.29 7.12
CA MET A 132 4.43 14.59 7.42
C MET A 132 4.10 13.53 6.38
N ASN A 133 4.33 13.80 5.08
CA ASN A 133 4.12 12.81 4.03
C ASN A 133 5.00 11.57 4.24
N PHE A 134 6.29 11.76 4.55
CA PHE A 134 7.19 10.65 4.87
C PHE A 134 6.70 9.88 6.10
N TYR A 135 6.37 10.59 7.18
CA TYR A 135 5.84 9.96 8.39
C TYR A 135 4.58 9.13 8.11
N MET A 136 3.62 9.69 7.38
CA MET A 136 2.37 9.02 7.00
C MET A 136 2.64 7.78 6.14
N SER A 137 3.64 7.85 5.25
CA SER A 137 4.02 6.72 4.41
C SER A 137 4.54 5.54 5.24
N PHE A 138 5.40 5.82 6.23
CA PHE A 138 5.90 4.79 7.15
C PHE A 138 4.81 4.30 8.11
N PHE A 139 3.93 5.18 8.57
CA PHE A 139 2.80 4.80 9.42
C PHE A 139 1.87 3.80 8.71
N VAL A 140 1.44 4.12 7.49
CA VAL A 140 0.56 3.23 6.71
C VAL A 140 1.27 1.93 6.31
N ARG A 141 2.55 1.98 5.95
CA ARG A 141 3.38 0.79 5.78
C ARG A 141 3.31 -0.12 7.00
N GLY A 142 3.44 0.45 8.20
CA GLY A 142 3.31 -0.29 9.46
C GLY A 142 1.95 -0.94 9.64
N LEU A 143 0.86 -0.22 9.33
CA LEU A 143 -0.50 -0.76 9.36
C LEU A 143 -0.69 -1.95 8.41
N LEU A 144 -0.19 -1.84 7.17
CA LEU A 144 -0.30 -2.92 6.17
C LEU A 144 0.45 -4.18 6.62
N ARG A 145 1.66 -4.03 7.17
CA ARG A 145 2.45 -5.15 7.69
C ARG A 145 1.80 -5.82 8.90
N ALA A 146 1.38 -5.03 9.87
CA ALA A 146 0.68 -5.55 11.05
C ALA A 146 -0.63 -6.26 10.68
N HIS A 147 -1.30 -5.83 9.61
CA HIS A 147 -2.46 -6.55 9.07
C HIS A 147 -2.04 -7.88 8.42
N ALA A 148 -1.05 -7.86 7.53
CA ALA A 148 -0.56 -9.07 6.87
C ALA A 148 -0.08 -10.15 7.86
N GLU A 149 0.68 -9.75 8.89
CA GLU A 149 1.17 -10.64 9.95
C GLU A 149 0.04 -11.33 10.72
N ARG A 150 -1.07 -10.60 10.98
CA ARG A 150 -2.25 -11.16 11.65
C ARG A 150 -3.05 -12.09 10.75
N THR A 151 -3.15 -11.79 9.45
CA THR A 151 -3.99 -12.55 8.52
C THR A 151 -3.30 -13.81 7.96
N SER A 152 -1.97 -13.83 7.86
CA SER A 152 -1.24 -14.99 7.31
C SER A 152 0.08 -15.30 8.03
N PRO A 153 0.08 -15.60 9.34
CA PRO A 153 1.30 -15.79 10.13
C PRO A 153 2.19 -16.89 9.55
N GLY A 154 3.51 -16.63 9.44
CA GLY A 154 4.50 -17.60 8.95
C GLY A 154 4.60 -17.74 7.42
N ASN A 155 3.78 -17.01 6.66
CA ASN A 155 3.88 -17.02 5.19
C ASN A 155 5.02 -16.11 4.71
N ALA A 156 5.89 -16.63 3.84
CA ALA A 156 6.99 -15.87 3.23
C ALA A 156 6.49 -14.60 2.50
N VAL A 157 5.23 -14.62 2.05
CA VAL A 157 4.57 -13.47 1.42
C VAL A 157 4.50 -12.26 2.36
N ASN A 158 4.37 -12.45 3.68
CA ASN A 158 4.32 -11.33 4.64
C ASN A 158 5.63 -10.54 4.68
N ALA A 159 6.77 -11.23 4.59
CA ALA A 159 8.08 -10.59 4.57
C ALA A 159 8.26 -9.68 3.34
N SER A 160 7.53 -9.96 2.25
CA SER A 160 7.57 -9.17 1.02
C SER A 160 6.67 -7.92 1.06
N ILE A 161 5.66 -7.87 1.95
CA ILE A 161 4.70 -6.77 1.99
C ILE A 161 5.36 -5.51 2.53
N ALA A 162 5.41 -4.52 1.65
CA ALA A 162 6.07 -3.25 1.85
C ALA A 162 7.50 -3.43 2.40
N ALA A 163 8.27 -4.40 1.89
CA ALA A 163 9.61 -4.78 2.38
C ALA A 163 10.61 -3.61 2.48
N SER A 164 10.66 -2.74 1.47
CA SER A 164 11.76 -1.77 1.32
C SER A 164 11.46 -0.40 1.92
N LEU A 165 12.21 -0.01 2.96
CA LEU A 165 12.14 1.34 3.57
C LEU A 165 12.49 2.43 2.54
N LEU A 166 13.48 2.15 1.70
CA LEU A 166 13.92 3.06 0.64
C LEU A 166 12.81 3.34 -0.37
N TRP A 167 12.08 2.32 -0.81
CA TRP A 167 10.96 2.51 -1.75
C TRP A 167 9.80 3.28 -1.10
N THR A 168 9.55 3.09 0.19
CA THR A 168 8.56 3.92 0.93
C THR A 168 9.00 5.37 1.05
N PHE A 169 10.28 5.62 1.25
CA PHE A 169 10.82 6.98 1.30
C PHE A 169 10.73 7.66 -0.07
N LEU A 170 11.26 7.02 -1.13
CA LEU A 170 11.34 7.64 -2.46
C LEU A 170 9.98 7.79 -3.15
N PHE A 171 9.06 6.83 -2.96
CA PHE A 171 7.82 6.76 -3.74
C PHE A 171 6.53 6.84 -2.90
N SER A 172 6.64 6.92 -1.57
CA SER A 172 5.53 7.29 -0.68
C SER A 172 4.22 6.57 -1.01
N ILE A 173 3.13 7.29 -1.30
CA ILE A 173 1.80 6.74 -1.60
C ILE A 173 1.76 5.86 -2.85
N PHE A 174 2.65 6.08 -3.83
CA PHE A 174 2.68 5.28 -5.05
C PHE A 174 3.15 3.87 -4.74
N TYR A 175 4.21 3.76 -3.93
CA TYR A 175 4.66 2.46 -3.43
C TYR A 175 3.61 1.81 -2.52
N LEU A 176 2.95 2.58 -1.64
CA LEU A 176 1.89 2.00 -0.81
C LEU A 176 0.72 1.48 -1.64
N GLN A 177 0.33 2.17 -2.72
CA GLN A 177 -0.71 1.69 -3.61
C GLN A 177 -0.31 0.38 -4.29
N THR A 178 0.93 0.23 -4.78
CA THR A 178 1.36 -1.04 -5.37
C THR A 178 1.34 -2.18 -4.36
N GLN A 179 1.68 -1.92 -3.10
CA GLN A 179 1.58 -2.92 -2.03
C GLN A 179 0.13 -3.25 -1.68
N ILE A 180 -0.78 -2.28 -1.68
CA ILE A 180 -2.22 -2.51 -1.50
C ILE A 180 -2.76 -3.38 -2.64
N ASP A 181 -2.46 -3.05 -3.90
CA ASP A 181 -2.90 -3.83 -5.06
C ASP A 181 -2.36 -5.26 -5.00
N ARG A 182 -1.10 -5.43 -4.60
CA ARG A 182 -0.50 -6.74 -4.34
C ARG A 182 -1.23 -7.51 -3.24
N MET A 183 -1.55 -6.86 -2.12
CA MET A 183 -2.30 -7.50 -1.03
C MET A 183 -3.72 -7.91 -1.46
N ILE A 184 -4.36 -7.15 -2.37
CA ILE A 184 -5.63 -7.54 -2.99
C ILE A 184 -5.43 -8.77 -3.88
N ASP A 185 -4.39 -8.80 -4.73
CA ASP A 185 -4.08 -9.95 -5.59
C ASP A 185 -3.80 -11.23 -4.78
N LEU A 186 -3.27 -11.08 -3.57
CA LEU A 186 -2.99 -12.17 -2.64
C LEU A 186 -4.21 -12.61 -1.80
N GLY A 187 -5.36 -11.94 -1.94
CA GLY A 187 -6.56 -12.21 -1.13
C GLY A 187 -6.46 -11.75 0.34
N LEU A 188 -5.46 -10.95 0.69
CA LEU A 188 -5.29 -10.40 2.05
C LEU A 188 -6.18 -9.18 2.28
N LEU A 189 -6.59 -8.50 1.21
CA LEU A 189 -7.52 -7.37 1.23
C LEU A 189 -8.62 -7.61 0.21
N LYS A 190 -9.80 -7.03 0.46
CA LYS A 190 -10.92 -7.13 -0.48
C LYS A 190 -10.89 -5.96 -1.46
N ALA A 191 -11.08 -6.24 -2.75
CA ALA A 191 -11.24 -5.19 -3.75
C ALA A 191 -12.57 -4.45 -3.53
N GLN A 192 -12.52 -3.13 -3.48
CA GLN A 192 -13.71 -2.29 -3.53
C GLN A 192 -14.13 -2.12 -5.00
N VAL A 193 -15.33 -2.58 -5.33
CA VAL A 193 -15.96 -2.43 -6.65
C VAL A 193 -16.46 -1.00 -6.84
#